data_AF-A0A6L6T8N3-F1
#
_entry.id   AF-A0A6L6T8N3-F1
#
_cell.length_a   1.000
_cell.length_b   1.000
_cell.length_c   1.000
_cell.angle_alpha   90.00
_cell.angle_beta   90.00
_cell.angle_gamma   90.00
#
_symmetry.space_group_name_H-M   'P 1'
#
loop_
_entity.id
_entity.type
_entity.pdbx_description
1 polymer ?
#
loop_
_entity_poly.entity_id
_entity_poly.type
_entity_poly.pdbx_seq_one_letter_code
_entity_poly.pdbx_strand_id
1 'polypeptide(L)' 'MDPFDSSALKLQKNLLTLRRARDRLRQEGNDKEADQLAQQIARIEAVLSNMQGTIRPPTLQ' A
#
# COMPACT_ATOMS: atom_id res chain seq x y z
N MET A 1 -13.62 -2.37 -19.87
CA MET A 1 -12.67 -2.53 -18.75
C MET A 1 -12.57 -1.19 -18.08
N ASP A 2 -12.99 -1.12 -16.81
CA ASP A 2 -13.05 0.13 -16.07
C ASP A 2 -11.63 0.70 -15.84
N PRO A 3 -11.39 1.99 -16.11
CA PRO A 3 -10.10 2.64 -15.85
C PRO A 3 -9.75 2.67 -14.34
N PHE A 4 -10.75 2.50 -13.47
CA PHE A 4 -10.59 2.36 -12.03
C PHE A 4 -9.84 1.08 -11.64
N ASP A 5 -10.10 -0.05 -12.32
CA ASP A 5 -9.43 -1.32 -12.03
C ASP A 5 -7.93 -1.26 -12.36
N SER A 6 -7.57 -0.69 -13.51
CA SER A 6 -6.15 -0.57 -13.89
C SER A 6 -5.36 0.36 -12.95
N SER A 7 -6.00 1.40 -12.43
CA SER A 7 -5.36 2.33 -11.49
C SER A 7 -5.23 1.72 -10.08
N ALA A 8 -6.26 1.01 -9.62
CA ALA A 8 -6.23 0.25 -8.37
C ALA A 8 -5.17 -0.85 -8.39
N LEU A 9 -5.05 -1.60 -9.50
CA LEU A 9 -4.08 -2.68 -9.66
C LEU A 9 -2.63 -2.15 -9.64
N LYS A 10 -2.37 -1.02 -10.31
CA LYS A 10 -1.06 -0.34 -10.26
C LYS A 10 -0.72 0.11 -8.85
N LEU A 11 -1.70 0.62 -8.11
CA LEU A 11 -1.50 1.10 -6.74
C LEU A 11 -1.24 -0.05 -5.76
N GLN A 12 -1.96 -1.18 -5.90
CA GLN A 12 -1.68 -2.42 -5.16
C GLN A 12 -0.26 -2.93 -5.42
N LYS A 13 0.20 -2.92 -6.68
CA LYS A 13 1.57 -3.31 -7.04
C LYS A 13 2.63 -2.39 -6.43
N ASN A 14 2.35 -1.08 -6.40
CA ASN A 14 3.23 -0.10 -5.76
C ASN A 14 3.29 -0.30 -4.25
N LEU A 15 2.16 -0.55 -3.58
CA LEU A 15 2.12 -0.88 -2.16
C LEU A 15 2.92 -2.15 -1.83
N LEU A 16 2.82 -3.19 -2.65
CA LEU A 16 3.62 -4.40 -2.47
C LEU A 16 5.12 -4.11 -2.57
N THR A 17 5.52 -3.24 -3.50
CA THR A 17 6.91 -2.81 -3.66
C THR A 17 7.39 -2.04 -2.43
N LEU A 18 6.57 -1.12 -1.91
CA LEU A 18 6.87 -0.33 -0.71
C LEU A 18 7.01 -1.22 0.54
N ARG A 19 6.13 -2.22 0.71
CA ARG A 19 6.24 -3.19 1.82
C ARG A 19 7.53 -3.99 1.75
N ARG A 20 7.93 -4.43 0.55
CA ARG A 20 9.23 -5.12 0.35
C ARG A 20 10.42 -4.23 0.67
N ALA A 21 10.37 -2.95 0.29
CA ALA A 21 11.42 -1.99 0.60
C ALA A 21 11.53 -1.76 2.12
N ARG A 22 10.40 -1.67 2.83
CA ARG A 22 10.38 -1.60 4.30
C ARG A 22 11.04 -2.82 4.93
N ASP A 23 10.68 -4.01 4.47
CA ASP A 23 11.21 -5.25 5.02
C ASP A 23 12.72 -5.38 4.76
N ARG A 24 13.19 -4.91 3.60
CA ARG A 24 14.63 -4.78 3.32
C ARG A 24 15.31 -3.80 4.26
N LEU A 25 14.74 -2.61 4.49
CA LEU A 25 15.30 -1.62 5.43
C LEU A 25 15.41 -2.17 6.86
N ARG A 26 14.41 -2.94 7.31
CA ARG A 26 14.48 -3.67 8.60
C ARG A 26 15.60 -4.70 8.62
N GLN A 27 15.77 -5.46 7.54
CA GLN A 27 16.86 -6.44 7.44
C GLN A 27 18.24 -5.78 7.41
N GLU A 28 18.35 -4.57 6.87
CA GLU A 28 19.57 -3.76 6.85
C GLU A 28 19.85 -3.04 8.18
N GLY A 29 18.94 -3.14 9.17
CA GLY A 29 19.07 -2.47 10.47
C GLY A 29 18.65 -0.99 10.46
N ASN A 30 18.07 -0.51 9.36
CA ASN A 30 17.52 0.85 9.22
C ASN A 30 16.08 0.94 9.75
N ASP A 31 15.91 0.61 11.03
CA ASP A 31 14.59 0.54 11.68
C ASP A 31 13.83 1.87 11.63
N LYS A 32 14.54 3.00 11.75
CA LYS A 32 13.92 4.34 11.67
C LYS A 32 13.34 4.64 10.29
N GLU A 33 14.07 4.32 9.23
CA GLU A 33 13.58 4.51 7.86
C GLU A 33 12.46 3.52 7.54
N ALA A 34 12.55 2.29 8.04
CA ALA A 34 11.48 1.31 7.92
C ALA A 34 10.19 1.78 8.64
N ASP A 35 10.28 2.37 9.82
CA ASP A 35 9.13 2.93 10.54
C ASP A 35 8.53 4.14 9.82
N GLN A 36 9.36 5.03 9.28
CA GLN A 36 8.88 6.14 8.45
C GLN A 36 8.15 5.63 7.19
N LEU A 37 8.71 4.62 6.54
CA LEU A 37 8.10 4.00 5.36
C LEU A 37 6.80 3.26 5.74
N ALA A 38 6.74 2.62 6.90
CA ALA A 38 5.53 2.00 7.43
C ALA A 38 4.41 3.01 7.67
N GLN A 39 4.74 4.19 8.23
CA GLN A 39 3.76 5.27 8.41
C GLN A 39 3.23 5.81 7.08
N GLN A 40 4.10 5.96 6.07
CA GLN A 40 3.68 6.37 4.72
C GLN A 40 2.77 5.34 4.07
N ILE A 41 3.11 4.05 4.17
CA ILE A 41 2.27 2.94 3.69
C ILE A 41 0.90 2.97 4.37
N ALA A 42 0.86 3.09 5.70
CA ALA A 42 -0.38 3.14 6.47
C ALA A 42 -1.28 4.32 6.05
N ARG A 43 -0.69 5.48 5.75
CA ARG A 43 -1.45 6.65 5.25
C ARG A 43 -2.04 6.39 3.87
N ILE A 44 -1.28 5.79 2.95
CA ILE A 44 -1.76 5.42 1.62
C ILE A 44 -2.88 4.37 1.71
N GLU A 45 -2.73 3.37 2.58
CA GLU A 45 -3.72 2.34 2.84
C GLU A 45 -5.00 2.90 3.48
N ALA A 46 -4.87 3.89 4.37
CA ALA A 46 -6.01 4.59 4.95
C ALA A 46 -6.75 5.43 3.90
N VAL A 47 -6.04 6.15 3.04
CA VAL A 47 -6.66 6.91 1.92
C VAL A 47 -7.35 5.94 0.96
N LEU A 48 -6.74 4.80 0.67
CA LEU A 48 -7.33 3.77 -0.16
C LEU A 48 -8.54 3.11 0.47
N SER A 49 -8.50 2.82 1.76
CA SER A 49 -9.65 2.25 2.49
C SER A 49 -10.79 3.26 2.57
N ASN A 50 -10.51 4.55 2.71
CA ASN A 50 -11.52 5.59 2.64
C ASN A 50 -12.09 5.76 1.22
N MET A 51 -11.27 5.66 0.17
CA MET A 51 -11.74 5.63 -1.21
C MET A 51 -12.57 4.37 -1.52
N GLN A 52 -12.16 3.21 -1.00
CA GLN A 52 -12.89 1.95 -1.16
C GLN A 52 -14.11 1.84 -0.23
N GLY A 53 -14.18 2.62 0.84
CA GLY A 53 -15.40 2.81 1.63
C GLY A 53 -16.53 3.43 0.78
N THR A 54 -16.17 4.18 -0.25
CA THR A 54 -17.08 4.72 -1.27
C THR A 54 -17.25 3.79 -2.48
N ILE A 55 -16.26 2.94 -2.78
CA ILE A 55 -16.28 1.96 -3.87
C ILE A 55 -15.73 0.65 -3.33
N ARG A 56 -16.60 -0.21 -2.79
CA ARG A 56 -16.22 -1.50 -2.21
C ARG A 56 -16.19 -2.54 -3.33
N PRO A 57 -15.05 -3.00 -3.91
CA PRO A 57 -15.05 -4.27 -4.61
C PRO A 57 -14.85 -5.37 -3.55
N PRO A 58 -15.76 -6.35 -3.45
CA PRO A 58 -15.71 -7.39 -2.45
C PRO A 58 -14.74 -8.49 -2.92
N THR A 59 -13.44 -8.24 -2.89
CA THR A 59 -12.48 -9.34 -3.08
C THR A 59 -11.25 -9.10 -2.24
N LEU A 60 -11.25 -9.70 -1.06
CA LEU A 60 -10.13 -10.41 -0.41
C LEU A 60 -10.74 -11.06 0.85
N GLN A 61 -11.54 -12.10 0.60
CA GLN A 61 -11.75 -13.19 1.56
C GLN A 61 -10.52 -14.09 1.55
#